data_AF-A0A3N2NDF9-F1
#
_entry.id   AF-A0A3N2NDF9-F1
#
_cell.length_a   1.000
_cell.length_b   1.000
_cell.length_c   1.000
_cell.angle_alpha   90.00
_cell.angle_beta   90.00
_cell.angle_gamma   90.00
#
_symmetry.space_group_name_H-M   'P 1'
#
loop_
_entity.id
_entity.type
_entity.pdbx_description
1 polymer ?
#
loop_
_entity_poly.entity_id
_entity_poly.type
_entity_poly.pdbx_seq_one_letter_code
_entity_poly.pdbx_strand_id
1 'polypeptide(L)'
;MKKILPALLVSALSLGTPSDAGAKKIHTIGDSTMANYDESATVTRGWCQYLQQFLEGIEVNNRGKSGASSKSFYKEAAYWTSVKKQMEPGDYVLIQFAHNDEKTQGMDGDELKAYYTSIGDTDKASATDYRGTNPSTTYKEYLRKYVNETREAGCTPIFAGSICRMYFTNGTIRRNGRHDLGDSFSKLTDSGVLEKQSVASDDHSMDYVYQMQEVARELDVPFVDLTTGTADLYVSYGDKACHDILGDGDGSTHLSATGAALIARRFVGLCQEQGLLTEYARLTGDLGVTPSDGNLGQGYKGQSLTREFMVTGFDLTPSAGNVTVTATEGITLSTDGKEWTSSLSLPYEGGTLIQRFNVRATLDGDINGTVTILAGDKKTDIPVSATAVNLSGGTEASVYWRLEKDDSYVVTGPVNAIAENYSGMELQRYANPNANTVWPSDTGFEASRKTQRNLIEGGNWPAGEIDEVSTRYIEFGVTATEGTVYNVDEISYYVCGCGGNGMCLKVYYSIDDDFANPVNIFEMKSMPANNMQDGKIRPVIRLEGGQSLRLRFYPWYNGAASGKTLCLSDIKFHGYVSSDDQSAITDITAAAEPVSTDYYTLQGMQVTNPATGSLYIVRSTYSDGSVRVSKQIF
;
A
#
# COMPACT_ATOMS: atom_id res chain seq x y z
N MET A 1 -27.03 46.07 54.08
CA MET A 1 -27.18 44.65 53.72
C MET A 1 -27.87 44.57 52.36
N LYS A 2 -27.10 44.49 51.28
CA LYS A 2 -27.59 44.38 49.89
C LYS A 2 -27.59 42.91 49.50
N LYS A 3 -28.75 42.37 49.11
CA LYS A 3 -28.92 41.00 48.64
C LYS A 3 -28.42 40.89 47.20
N ILE A 4 -27.53 39.94 46.94
CA ILE A 4 -27.00 39.60 45.61
C ILE A 4 -27.94 38.54 45.00
N LEU A 5 -28.38 38.79 43.77
CA LEU A 5 -29.14 37.86 42.93
C LEU A 5 -28.16 37.30 41.87
N PRO A 6 -28.11 35.99 41.57
CA PRO A 6 -27.21 35.47 40.54
C PRO A 6 -27.85 35.64 39.16
N ALA A 7 -27.06 36.16 38.20
CA ALA A 7 -27.41 36.21 36.80
C ALA A 7 -27.15 34.83 36.15
N LEU A 8 -28.19 34.21 35.58
CA LEU A 8 -28.03 33.11 34.64
C LEU A 8 -27.49 33.67 33.31
N LEU A 9 -26.27 33.29 32.93
CA LEU A 9 -25.82 33.37 31.55
C LEU A 9 -26.44 32.21 30.77
N VAL A 10 -27.31 32.52 29.81
CA VAL A 10 -27.71 31.59 28.75
C VAL A 10 -26.71 31.79 27.61
N SER A 11 -25.77 30.85 27.47
CA SER A 11 -24.90 30.75 26.30
C SER A 11 -25.73 30.19 25.14
N ALA A 12 -26.11 31.04 24.18
CA ALA A 12 -26.67 30.59 22.92
C ALA A 12 -25.56 29.89 22.12
N LEU A 13 -25.62 28.55 22.03
CA LEU A 13 -24.87 27.81 21.02
C LEU A 13 -25.46 28.19 19.66
N SER A 14 -24.69 28.93 18.86
CA SER A 14 -24.94 29.04 17.42
C SER A 14 -24.66 27.66 16.80
N LEU A 15 -25.70 26.86 16.63
CA LEU A 15 -25.69 25.73 15.70
C LEU A 15 -25.45 26.32 14.30
N GLY A 16 -24.21 26.24 13.82
CA GLY A 16 -23.91 26.52 12.42
C GLY A 16 -24.77 25.58 11.58
N THR A 17 -25.50 26.15 10.62
CA THR A 17 -26.13 25.36 9.56
C THR A 17 -25.04 24.54 8.87
N PRO A 18 -25.24 23.22 8.63
CA PRO A 18 -24.32 22.45 7.80
C PRO A 18 -24.13 23.20 6.49
N SER A 19 -22.88 23.50 6.14
CA SER A 19 -22.58 24.06 4.82
C SER A 19 -23.07 23.07 3.78
N ASP A 20 -23.86 23.56 2.81
CA ASP A 20 -24.32 22.86 1.62
C ASP A 20 -23.13 22.65 0.64
N ALA A 21 -22.02 22.11 1.16
CA ALA A 21 -20.89 21.65 0.39
C ALA A 21 -21.18 20.18 0.08
N GLY A 22 -21.60 19.89 -1.15
CA GLY A 22 -21.78 18.51 -1.61
C GLY A 22 -20.52 17.67 -1.36
N ALA A 23 -20.70 16.37 -1.17
CA ALA A 23 -19.61 15.43 -0.93
C ALA A 23 -18.52 15.58 -2.00
N LYS A 24 -17.25 15.64 -1.59
CA LYS A 24 -16.13 15.77 -2.52
C LYS A 24 -15.46 14.43 -2.77
N LYS A 25 -15.46 13.54 -1.77
CA LYS A 25 -14.76 12.26 -1.81
C LYS A 25 -15.63 11.08 -1.40
N ILE A 26 -15.29 9.93 -1.97
CA ILE A 26 -15.62 8.61 -1.44
C ILE A 26 -14.32 7.92 -1.03
N HIS A 27 -14.12 7.76 0.28
CA HIS A 27 -13.01 6.99 0.83
C HIS A 27 -13.36 5.50 0.82
N THR A 28 -12.60 4.66 0.14
CA THR A 28 -12.88 3.22 0.11
C THR A 28 -11.91 2.47 1.00
N ILE A 29 -12.40 1.72 1.99
CA ILE A 29 -11.59 0.90 2.90
C ILE A 29 -11.93 -0.57 2.73
N GLY A 30 -10.89 -1.39 2.58
CA GLY A 30 -11.06 -2.82 2.30
C GLY A 30 -9.74 -3.57 2.16
N ASP A 31 -9.82 -4.75 1.55
CA ASP A 31 -8.71 -5.70 1.42
C ASP A 31 -8.03 -5.67 0.03
N SER A 32 -7.30 -6.74 -0.33
CA SER A 32 -6.62 -6.87 -1.64
C SER A 32 -7.57 -6.79 -2.82
N THR A 33 -8.83 -7.21 -2.66
CA THR A 33 -9.82 -7.14 -3.75
C THR A 33 -10.26 -5.71 -4.06
N MET A 34 -9.97 -4.76 -3.17
CA MET A 34 -10.28 -3.34 -3.31
C MET A 34 -9.04 -2.50 -3.64
N ALA A 35 -7.85 -2.92 -3.20
CA ALA A 35 -6.61 -2.15 -3.23
C ALA A 35 -6.15 -1.68 -4.63
N ASN A 36 -5.40 -0.60 -4.67
CA ASN A 36 -4.65 -0.20 -5.86
C ASN A 36 -3.42 -1.11 -6.03
N TYR A 37 -3.14 -1.49 -7.27
CA TYR A 37 -1.93 -2.21 -7.66
C TYR A 37 -1.19 -1.43 -8.74
N ASP A 38 0.14 -1.42 -8.63
CA ASP A 38 1.01 -0.89 -9.67
C ASP A 38 0.83 -1.72 -10.94
N GLU A 39 0.40 -1.04 -12.01
CA GLU A 39 0.08 -1.73 -13.24
C GLU A 39 1.28 -2.36 -13.95
N SER A 40 2.47 -1.87 -13.66
CA SER A 40 3.74 -2.36 -14.22
C SER A 40 4.29 -3.57 -13.48
N ALA A 41 3.88 -3.79 -12.22
CA ALA A 41 4.41 -4.83 -11.34
C ALA A 41 3.59 -6.13 -11.37
N THR A 42 2.27 -6.03 -11.54
CA THR A 42 1.37 -7.19 -11.49
C THR A 42 0.18 -7.03 -12.44
N VAL A 43 -0.46 -8.16 -12.79
CA VAL A 43 -1.75 -8.19 -13.50
C VAL A 43 -2.95 -8.00 -12.57
N THR A 44 -2.77 -8.25 -11.26
CA THR A 44 -3.79 -8.14 -10.22
C THR A 44 -4.34 -6.72 -10.09
N ARG A 45 -5.65 -6.56 -9.95
CA ARG A 45 -6.31 -5.26 -9.74
C ARG A 45 -7.38 -5.38 -8.65
N GLY A 46 -7.50 -4.34 -7.82
CA GLY A 46 -8.66 -4.18 -6.96
C GLY A 46 -9.79 -3.46 -7.71
N TRP A 47 -11.05 -3.79 -7.42
CA TRP A 47 -12.18 -3.22 -8.16
C TRP A 47 -12.31 -1.70 -7.94
N CYS A 48 -12.00 -1.19 -6.75
CA CYS A 48 -12.02 0.26 -6.49
C CYS A 48 -10.95 1.06 -7.24
N GLN A 49 -9.91 0.40 -7.78
CA GLN A 49 -8.94 1.05 -8.68
C GLN A 49 -9.63 1.59 -9.95
N TYR A 50 -10.78 1.01 -10.33
CA TYR A 50 -11.56 1.42 -11.49
C TYR A 50 -12.89 2.10 -11.15
N LEU A 51 -13.22 2.28 -9.86
CA LEU A 51 -14.51 2.85 -9.45
C LEU A 51 -14.71 4.28 -9.98
N GLN A 52 -13.65 5.09 -10.06
CA GLN A 52 -13.72 6.45 -10.57
C GLN A 52 -14.26 6.52 -12.02
N GLN A 53 -14.10 5.47 -12.84
CA GLN A 53 -14.63 5.43 -14.21
C GLN A 53 -16.13 5.61 -14.29
N PHE A 54 -16.83 5.18 -13.24
CA PHE A 54 -18.28 5.10 -13.21
C PHE A 54 -18.90 6.19 -12.33
N LEU A 55 -18.07 7.12 -11.84
CA LEU A 55 -18.47 8.22 -10.97
C LEU A 55 -17.92 9.56 -11.50
N GLU A 56 -18.78 10.54 -11.65
CA GLU A 56 -18.43 11.92 -12.00
C GLU A 56 -18.86 12.88 -10.90
N GLY A 57 -18.11 13.98 -10.71
CA GLY A 57 -18.44 14.99 -9.70
C GLY A 57 -18.07 14.61 -8.26
N ILE A 58 -17.39 13.48 -8.07
CA ILE A 58 -16.83 13.01 -6.79
C ILE A 58 -15.48 12.32 -7.03
N GLU A 59 -14.54 12.47 -6.11
CA GLU A 59 -13.22 11.85 -6.13
C GLU A 59 -13.22 10.52 -5.36
N VAL A 60 -12.69 9.45 -5.96
CA VAL A 60 -12.47 8.17 -5.29
C VAL A 60 -11.10 8.14 -4.64
N ASN A 61 -11.07 8.20 -3.30
CA ASN A 61 -9.86 8.01 -2.52
C ASN A 61 -9.75 6.54 -2.08
N ASN A 62 -9.16 5.70 -2.95
CA ASN A 62 -9.04 4.26 -2.69
C ASN A 62 -7.95 3.96 -1.66
N ARG A 63 -8.37 3.43 -0.50
CA ARG A 63 -7.53 3.06 0.63
C ARG A 63 -7.60 1.57 0.96
N GLY A 64 -7.99 0.72 0.00
CA GLY A 64 -7.91 -0.73 0.17
C GLY A 64 -6.47 -1.19 0.43
N LYS A 65 -6.29 -2.14 1.35
CA LYS A 65 -4.96 -2.68 1.73
C LYS A 65 -4.90 -4.19 1.58
N SER A 66 -3.94 -4.66 0.78
CA SER A 66 -3.66 -6.08 0.61
C SER A 66 -3.48 -6.80 1.94
N GLY A 67 -4.21 -7.91 2.10
CA GLY A 67 -4.16 -8.73 3.32
C GLY A 67 -4.79 -8.11 4.58
N ALA A 68 -5.50 -6.97 4.48
CA ALA A 68 -6.25 -6.40 5.59
C ALA A 68 -7.52 -7.20 5.94
N SER A 69 -7.80 -7.34 7.23
CA SER A 69 -9.13 -7.65 7.77
C SER A 69 -9.77 -6.39 8.37
N SER A 70 -11.05 -6.46 8.72
CA SER A 70 -11.74 -5.36 9.43
C SER A 70 -10.98 -4.94 10.69
N LYS A 71 -10.41 -5.91 11.42
CA LYS A 71 -9.57 -5.72 12.61
C LYS A 71 -8.22 -5.10 12.28
N SER A 72 -7.46 -5.66 11.35
CA SER A 72 -6.08 -5.20 11.11
C SER A 72 -6.05 -3.81 10.50
N PHE A 73 -6.99 -3.50 9.60
CA PHE A 73 -7.12 -2.17 9.02
C PHE A 73 -7.41 -1.09 10.08
N TYR A 74 -8.14 -1.46 11.14
CA TYR A 74 -8.46 -0.55 12.24
C TYR A 74 -7.25 -0.37 13.17
N LYS A 75 -6.56 -1.46 13.52
CA LYS A 75 -5.49 -1.47 14.54
C LYS A 75 -4.17 -0.91 14.02
N GLU A 76 -3.86 -1.08 12.74
CA GLU A 76 -2.59 -0.60 12.17
C GLU A 76 -2.68 0.92 11.88
N ALA A 77 -1.81 1.71 12.53
CA ALA A 77 -1.85 3.19 12.48
C ALA A 77 -1.70 3.77 11.07
N ALA A 78 -1.09 3.04 10.14
CA ALA A 78 -0.92 3.46 8.74
C ALA A 78 -2.24 3.51 7.95
N TYR A 79 -3.32 2.85 8.41
CA TYR A 79 -4.55 2.72 7.63
C TYR A 79 -5.70 3.54 8.18
N TRP A 80 -6.61 3.01 9.01
CA TRP A 80 -7.81 3.75 9.41
C TRP A 80 -7.50 5.13 10.01
N THR A 81 -6.44 5.23 10.79
CA THR A 81 -5.99 6.50 11.34
C THR A 81 -5.56 7.51 10.26
N SER A 82 -4.92 7.06 9.17
CA SER A 82 -4.53 7.95 8.05
C SER A 82 -5.73 8.35 7.19
N VAL A 83 -6.73 7.47 7.01
CA VAL A 83 -7.96 7.81 6.27
C VAL A 83 -8.74 8.89 7.01
N LYS A 84 -8.90 8.76 8.34
CA LYS A 84 -9.62 9.76 9.16
C LYS A 84 -9.04 11.17 9.06
N LYS A 85 -7.73 11.31 8.89
CA LYS A 85 -7.07 12.62 8.72
C LYS A 85 -7.47 13.32 7.40
N GLN A 86 -8.01 12.58 6.44
CA GLN A 86 -8.34 13.07 5.10
C GLN A 86 -9.85 13.28 4.88
N MET A 87 -10.67 12.88 5.85
CA MET A 87 -12.12 12.99 5.78
C MET A 87 -12.57 14.43 5.98
N GLU A 88 -13.46 14.90 5.11
CA GLU A 88 -14.18 16.15 5.28
C GLU A 88 -15.67 15.88 5.52
N PRO A 89 -16.37 16.70 6.35
CA PRO A 89 -17.82 16.59 6.49
C PRO A 89 -18.52 16.62 5.13
N GLY A 90 -19.46 15.69 4.93
CA GLY A 90 -20.15 15.48 3.66
C GLY A 90 -19.58 14.33 2.82
N ASP A 91 -18.34 13.90 3.02
CA ASP A 91 -17.74 12.79 2.26
C ASP A 91 -18.43 11.44 2.56
N TYR A 92 -18.20 10.45 1.69
CA TYR A 92 -18.64 9.07 1.89
C TYR A 92 -17.49 8.17 2.34
N VAL A 93 -17.80 7.12 3.11
CA VAL A 93 -16.85 6.06 3.44
C VAL A 93 -17.46 4.72 3.05
N LEU A 94 -16.91 4.11 2.00
CA LEU A 94 -17.29 2.79 1.52
C LEU A 94 -16.46 1.72 2.25
N ILE A 95 -17.14 0.80 2.92
CA ILE A 95 -16.52 -0.20 3.79
C ILE A 95 -16.80 -1.60 3.26
N GLN A 96 -15.74 -2.36 2.95
CA GLN A 96 -15.83 -3.74 2.45
C GLN A 96 -14.71 -4.64 3.02
N PHE A 97 -15.06 -5.60 3.88
CA PHE A 97 -14.13 -6.58 4.46
C PHE A 97 -14.81 -7.93 4.61
N ALA A 98 -14.03 -9.02 4.46
CA ALA A 98 -14.36 -10.38 4.91
C ALA A 98 -13.22 -11.35 4.61
N HIS A 99 -12.52 -11.17 3.47
CA HIS A 99 -11.55 -12.15 2.95
C HIS A 99 -10.46 -12.56 3.94
N ASN A 100 -9.94 -11.61 4.73
CA ASN A 100 -8.92 -11.88 5.73
C ASN A 100 -9.48 -11.92 7.16
N ASP A 101 -10.76 -11.60 7.33
CA ASP A 101 -11.49 -11.83 8.57
C ASP A 101 -11.73 -13.34 8.78
N GLU A 102 -11.95 -14.08 7.69
CA GLU A 102 -12.05 -15.55 7.62
C GLU A 102 -10.83 -16.33 8.13
N LYS A 103 -9.70 -15.64 8.37
CA LYS A 103 -8.51 -16.26 8.96
C LYS A 103 -8.89 -16.91 10.30
N THR A 104 -8.04 -17.85 10.73
CA THR A 104 -8.33 -18.70 11.89
C THR A 104 -9.67 -19.43 11.83
N GLN A 105 -10.20 -19.67 10.61
CA GLN A 105 -11.44 -20.39 10.35
C GLN A 105 -12.65 -19.80 11.08
N GLY A 106 -12.73 -18.46 11.14
CA GLY A 106 -13.85 -17.73 11.76
C GLY A 106 -13.80 -17.63 13.29
N MET A 107 -12.69 -18.02 13.91
CA MET A 107 -12.39 -17.69 15.30
C MET A 107 -11.72 -16.31 15.38
N ASP A 108 -11.85 -15.65 16.53
CA ASP A 108 -11.07 -14.45 16.80
C ASP A 108 -9.58 -14.78 17.02
N GLY A 109 -8.70 -14.16 16.24
CA GLY A 109 -7.26 -14.41 16.30
C GLY A 109 -6.59 -13.97 17.60
N ASP A 110 -7.08 -12.91 18.25
CA ASP A 110 -6.52 -12.44 19.53
C ASP A 110 -6.92 -13.41 20.66
N GLU A 111 -8.18 -13.86 20.68
CA GLU A 111 -8.68 -14.86 21.64
C GLU A 111 -7.98 -16.21 21.48
N LEU A 112 -7.81 -16.67 20.23
CA LEU A 112 -7.14 -17.93 19.94
C LEU A 112 -5.66 -17.90 20.36
N LYS A 113 -4.97 -16.79 20.11
CA LYS A 113 -3.59 -16.59 20.55
C LYS A 113 -3.49 -16.59 22.07
N ALA A 114 -4.42 -15.92 22.75
CA ALA A 114 -4.48 -15.90 24.21
C ALA A 114 -4.71 -17.30 24.78
N TYR A 115 -5.62 -18.09 24.18
CA TYR A 115 -5.85 -19.48 24.56
C TYR A 115 -4.57 -20.31 24.45
N TYR A 116 -3.89 -20.31 23.30
CA TYR A 116 -2.66 -21.08 23.13
C TYR A 116 -1.56 -20.64 24.10
N THR A 117 -1.45 -19.34 24.36
CA THR A 117 -0.53 -18.81 25.38
C THR A 117 -0.88 -19.36 26.77
N SER A 118 -2.17 -19.40 27.13
CA SER A 118 -2.63 -19.84 28.46
C SER A 118 -2.34 -21.31 28.75
N ILE A 119 -2.30 -22.17 27.72
CA ILE A 119 -1.97 -23.59 27.86
C ILE A 119 -0.49 -23.90 27.61
N GLY A 120 0.34 -22.87 27.41
CA GLY A 120 1.79 -23.01 27.17
C GLY A 120 2.17 -23.45 25.76
N ASP A 121 1.26 -23.40 24.78
CA ASP A 121 1.53 -23.73 23.37
C ASP A 121 2.02 -22.47 22.63
N THR A 122 3.27 -22.07 22.92
CA THR A 122 3.87 -20.85 22.39
C THR A 122 4.04 -20.86 20.87
N ASP A 123 4.19 -22.03 20.27
CA ASP A 123 4.35 -22.20 18.83
C ASP A 123 3.04 -21.88 18.11
N LYS A 124 1.92 -22.43 18.56
CA LYS A 124 0.61 -22.09 17.99
C LYS A 124 0.20 -20.65 18.29
N ALA A 125 0.52 -20.14 19.48
CA ALA A 125 0.28 -18.74 19.81
C ALA A 125 1.02 -17.80 18.84
N SER A 126 2.27 -18.13 18.49
CA SER A 126 3.08 -17.34 17.55
C SER A 126 2.61 -17.47 16.10
N ALA A 127 2.09 -18.65 15.71
CA ALA A 127 1.55 -18.91 14.37
C ALA A 127 0.10 -18.43 14.18
N THR A 128 -0.57 -17.98 15.24
CA THR A 128 -1.97 -17.53 15.15
C THR A 128 -2.06 -16.23 14.37
N ASP A 129 -2.84 -16.24 13.30
CA ASP A 129 -3.09 -15.06 12.48
C ASP A 129 -4.05 -14.11 13.20
N TYR A 130 -3.51 -13.02 13.72
CA TYR A 130 -4.27 -12.03 14.49
C TYR A 130 -5.40 -11.36 13.69
N ARG A 131 -5.35 -11.42 12.35
CA ARG A 131 -6.36 -10.81 11.46
C ARG A 131 -7.72 -11.47 11.58
N GLY A 132 -7.77 -12.73 12.01
CA GLY A 132 -9.01 -13.48 12.15
C GLY A 132 -9.99 -12.80 13.10
N THR A 133 -11.25 -12.78 12.70
CA THR A 133 -12.36 -12.28 13.52
C THR A 133 -13.45 -13.34 13.60
N ASN A 134 -14.35 -13.20 14.57
CA ASN A 134 -15.56 -13.98 14.57
C ASN A 134 -16.69 -13.16 13.89
N PRO A 135 -17.43 -13.73 12.91
CA PRO A 135 -18.46 -13.01 12.16
C PRO A 135 -19.52 -12.39 13.06
N SER A 136 -19.96 -13.12 14.10
CA SER A 136 -21.07 -12.73 14.96
C SER A 136 -20.65 -11.79 16.10
N THR A 137 -19.35 -11.66 16.38
CA THR A 137 -18.84 -10.81 17.47
C THR A 137 -17.85 -9.77 16.96
N THR A 138 -16.55 -10.09 16.93
CA THR A 138 -15.48 -9.09 16.73
C THR A 138 -15.52 -8.44 15.36
N TYR A 139 -15.98 -9.15 14.32
CA TYR A 139 -16.22 -8.55 13.01
C TYR A 139 -17.23 -7.39 13.10
N LYS A 140 -18.40 -7.63 13.72
CA LYS A 140 -19.43 -6.60 13.91
C LYS A 140 -18.90 -5.44 14.75
N GLU A 141 -18.10 -5.71 15.78
CA GLU A 141 -17.48 -4.66 16.59
C GLU A 141 -16.64 -3.69 15.76
N TYR A 142 -15.80 -4.19 14.85
CA TYR A 142 -15.02 -3.32 13.97
C TYR A 142 -15.89 -2.58 12.95
N LEU A 143 -16.89 -3.22 12.37
CA LEU A 143 -17.86 -2.54 11.49
C LEU A 143 -18.56 -1.38 12.21
N ARG A 144 -19.02 -1.58 13.45
CA ARG A 144 -19.63 -0.52 14.26
C ARG A 144 -18.65 0.63 14.52
N LYS A 145 -17.38 0.33 14.82
CA LYS A 145 -16.34 1.37 15.01
C LYS A 145 -16.16 2.24 13.77
N TYR A 146 -16.04 1.63 12.59
CA TYR A 146 -15.92 2.39 11.34
C TYR A 146 -17.13 3.29 11.10
N VAL A 147 -18.35 2.77 11.30
CA VAL A 147 -19.58 3.56 11.14
C VAL A 147 -19.63 4.73 12.11
N ASN A 148 -19.34 4.49 13.39
CA ASN A 148 -19.40 5.53 14.41
C ASN A 148 -18.38 6.63 14.14
N GLU A 149 -17.12 6.26 13.88
CA GLU A 149 -16.05 7.23 13.64
C GLU A 149 -16.22 7.97 12.30
N THR A 150 -16.81 7.33 11.28
CA THR A 150 -17.21 7.98 10.03
C THR A 150 -18.25 9.07 10.28
N ARG A 151 -19.27 8.77 11.08
CA ARG A 151 -20.34 9.73 11.43
C ARG A 151 -19.83 10.85 12.31
N GLU A 152 -18.93 10.56 13.24
CA GLU A 152 -18.26 11.56 14.09
C GLU A 152 -17.48 12.58 13.25
N ALA A 153 -16.90 12.16 12.11
CA ALA A 153 -16.25 13.04 11.16
C ALA A 153 -17.23 13.84 10.26
N GLY A 154 -18.54 13.61 10.38
CA GLY A 154 -19.56 14.22 9.53
C GLY A 154 -19.69 13.58 8.14
N CYS A 155 -19.14 12.38 7.96
CA CYS A 155 -19.19 11.62 6.71
C CYS A 155 -20.33 10.58 6.72
N THR A 156 -20.68 10.07 5.54
CA THR A 156 -21.73 9.06 5.34
C THR A 156 -21.14 7.67 5.11
N PRO A 157 -21.33 6.70 6.03
CA PRO A 157 -20.86 5.33 5.81
C PRO A 157 -21.75 4.58 4.82
N ILE A 158 -21.15 3.72 4.00
CA ILE A 158 -21.83 2.78 3.09
C ILE A 158 -21.16 1.42 3.26
N PHE A 159 -21.95 0.37 3.46
CA PHE A 159 -21.45 -0.99 3.42
C PHE A 159 -21.60 -1.59 2.02
N ALA A 160 -20.57 -2.32 1.59
CA ALA A 160 -20.66 -3.23 0.46
C ALA A 160 -20.27 -4.63 0.89
N GLY A 161 -21.11 -5.62 0.56
CA GLY A 161 -20.76 -7.03 0.73
C GLY A 161 -19.47 -7.35 -0.02
N SER A 162 -18.56 -8.11 0.59
CA SER A 162 -17.31 -8.51 -0.09
C SER A 162 -17.59 -9.27 -1.38
N ILE A 163 -16.79 -9.00 -2.42
CA ILE A 163 -16.87 -9.72 -3.68
C ILE A 163 -16.63 -11.21 -3.46
N CYS A 164 -17.32 -12.07 -4.20
CA CYS A 164 -17.13 -13.50 -4.03
C CYS A 164 -15.71 -13.97 -4.37
N ARG A 165 -15.30 -15.09 -3.78
CA ARG A 165 -14.25 -15.96 -4.36
C ARG A 165 -14.88 -16.83 -5.46
N MET A 166 -14.12 -17.11 -6.52
CA MET A 166 -14.53 -17.93 -7.67
C MET A 166 -14.58 -19.43 -7.33
N TYR A 167 -15.13 -19.79 -6.17
CA TYR A 167 -15.27 -21.17 -5.73
C TYR A 167 -16.53 -21.79 -6.33
N PHE A 168 -16.40 -22.35 -7.53
CA PHE A 168 -17.52 -22.98 -8.22
C PHE A 168 -17.81 -24.39 -7.70
N THR A 169 -19.09 -24.75 -7.68
CA THR A 169 -19.60 -26.12 -7.58
C THR A 169 -20.96 -26.18 -8.25
N ASN A 170 -21.17 -27.16 -9.13
CA ASN A 170 -22.44 -27.35 -9.86
C ASN A 170 -22.95 -26.07 -10.57
N GLY A 171 -22.04 -25.28 -11.14
CA GLY A 171 -22.39 -24.07 -11.90
C GLY A 171 -22.77 -22.86 -11.05
N THR A 172 -22.58 -22.91 -9.72
CA THR A 172 -22.81 -21.77 -8.81
C THR A 172 -21.63 -21.57 -7.87
N ILE A 173 -21.60 -20.42 -7.17
CA ILE A 173 -20.58 -20.12 -6.16
C ILE A 173 -20.94 -20.79 -4.84
N ARG A 174 -19.97 -21.51 -4.25
CA ARG A 174 -20.09 -22.19 -2.96
C ARG A 174 -20.36 -21.19 -1.83
N ARG A 175 -20.95 -21.68 -0.73
CA ARG A 175 -21.22 -20.92 0.51
C ARG A 175 -20.00 -20.14 1.01
N ASN A 176 -18.85 -20.82 1.13
CA ASN A 176 -17.59 -20.20 1.53
C ASN A 176 -16.98 -19.26 0.48
N GLY A 177 -17.39 -19.38 -0.79
CA GLY A 177 -17.05 -18.40 -1.83
C GLY A 177 -17.82 -17.09 -1.66
N ARG A 178 -18.94 -17.11 -0.93
CA ARG A 178 -19.77 -15.94 -0.59
C ARG A 178 -19.52 -15.43 0.83
N HIS A 179 -18.40 -15.83 1.44
CA HIS A 179 -18.01 -15.48 2.82
C HIS A 179 -18.91 -16.03 3.92
N ASP A 180 -19.53 -17.18 3.66
CA ASP A 180 -20.22 -17.94 4.68
C ASP A 180 -19.47 -19.25 4.96
N LEU A 181 -18.88 -19.34 6.16
CA LEU A 181 -18.07 -20.47 6.59
C LEU A 181 -18.92 -21.61 7.20
N GLY A 182 -20.25 -21.53 7.17
CA GLY A 182 -21.11 -22.46 7.88
C GLY A 182 -21.01 -23.93 7.44
N ASP A 183 -20.42 -24.23 6.27
CA ASP A 183 -20.13 -25.61 5.85
C ASP A 183 -18.91 -26.22 6.56
N SER A 184 -17.97 -25.39 7.03
CA SER A 184 -16.76 -25.83 7.72
C SER A 184 -16.05 -24.65 8.39
N PHE A 185 -16.10 -24.58 9.72
CA PHE A 185 -15.38 -23.58 10.53
C PHE A 185 -14.74 -24.22 11.76
N SER A 186 -13.95 -23.42 12.50
CA SER A 186 -13.41 -23.82 13.80
C SER A 186 -14.04 -23.00 14.92
N LYS A 187 -14.19 -23.61 16.09
CA LYS A 187 -14.76 -22.98 17.28
C LYS A 187 -13.84 -23.15 18.47
N LEU A 188 -13.49 -22.05 19.12
CA LEU A 188 -12.77 -22.07 20.39
C LEU A 188 -13.76 -22.38 21.52
N THR A 189 -13.38 -23.29 22.43
CA THR A 189 -14.13 -23.66 23.63
C THR A 189 -13.19 -23.70 24.83
N ASP A 190 -13.74 -23.77 26.05
CA ASP A 190 -12.96 -23.94 27.28
C ASP A 190 -12.06 -25.18 27.27
N SER A 191 -12.44 -26.21 26.50
CA SER A 191 -11.69 -27.45 26.32
C SER A 191 -10.75 -27.47 25.11
N GLY A 192 -10.70 -26.36 24.34
CA GLY A 192 -9.86 -26.20 23.16
C GLY A 192 -10.61 -25.98 21.86
N VAL A 193 -9.89 -26.11 20.74
CA VAL A 193 -10.41 -25.83 19.40
C VAL A 193 -11.14 -27.04 18.83
N LEU A 194 -12.41 -26.85 18.45
CA LEU A 194 -13.20 -27.80 17.68
C LEU A 194 -13.11 -27.43 16.20
N GLU A 195 -12.53 -28.28 15.37
CA GLU A 195 -12.39 -28.05 13.93
C GLU A 195 -13.55 -28.68 13.14
N LYS A 196 -13.76 -28.24 11.89
CA LYS A 196 -14.74 -28.81 10.95
C LYS A 196 -16.17 -28.82 11.48
N GLN A 197 -16.51 -27.80 12.25
CA GLN A 197 -17.89 -27.56 12.67
C GLN A 197 -18.70 -27.11 11.47
N SER A 198 -19.99 -27.41 11.47
CA SER A 198 -20.91 -26.94 10.43
C SER A 198 -22.24 -26.56 11.07
N VAL A 199 -22.94 -25.65 10.42
CA VAL A 199 -24.29 -25.21 10.76
C VAL A 199 -25.18 -25.28 9.53
N ALA A 200 -26.49 -25.36 9.75
CA ALA A 200 -27.46 -25.40 8.66
C ALA A 200 -27.37 -24.13 7.79
N SER A 201 -27.90 -24.18 6.57
CA SER A 201 -27.81 -23.08 5.59
C SER A 201 -28.61 -21.84 5.99
N ASP A 202 -29.56 -21.98 6.90
CA ASP A 202 -30.36 -20.90 7.50
C ASP A 202 -29.75 -20.36 8.82
N ASP A 203 -28.66 -20.97 9.28
CA ASP A 203 -27.85 -20.43 10.38
C ASP A 203 -26.74 -19.54 9.83
N HIS A 204 -26.90 -18.24 10.04
CA HIS A 204 -25.99 -17.20 9.58
C HIS A 204 -24.94 -16.79 10.63
N SER A 205 -24.72 -17.59 11.68
CA SER A 205 -23.73 -17.25 12.71
C SER A 205 -22.30 -17.15 12.16
N MET A 206 -22.03 -17.83 11.04
CA MET A 206 -20.73 -17.88 10.37
C MET A 206 -20.71 -17.19 9.00
N ASP A 207 -21.73 -16.38 8.72
CA ASP A 207 -21.90 -15.64 7.47
C ASP A 207 -21.48 -14.17 7.64
N TYR A 208 -20.28 -13.81 7.15
CA TYR A 208 -19.76 -12.45 7.30
C TYR A 208 -20.67 -11.40 6.64
N VAL A 209 -21.24 -11.71 5.48
CA VAL A 209 -22.05 -10.76 4.71
C VAL A 209 -23.39 -10.55 5.40
N TYR A 210 -24.02 -11.61 5.90
CA TYR A 210 -25.22 -11.49 6.73
C TYR A 210 -24.95 -10.68 7.99
N GLN A 211 -23.82 -10.90 8.67
CA GLN A 211 -23.48 -10.13 9.88
C GLN A 211 -23.21 -8.65 9.57
N MET A 212 -22.65 -8.32 8.40
CA MET A 212 -22.56 -6.93 7.92
C MET A 212 -23.95 -6.34 7.67
N GLN A 213 -24.86 -7.07 7.03
CA GLN A 213 -26.26 -6.63 6.84
C GLN A 213 -26.97 -6.39 8.17
N GLU A 214 -26.72 -7.22 9.18
CA GLU A 214 -27.25 -7.01 10.54
C GLU A 214 -26.75 -5.71 11.15
N VAL A 215 -25.44 -5.40 11.02
CA VAL A 215 -24.91 -4.11 11.48
C VAL A 215 -25.48 -2.94 10.67
N ALA A 216 -25.68 -3.14 9.37
CA ALA A 216 -26.31 -2.14 8.50
C ALA A 216 -27.73 -1.81 8.96
N ARG A 217 -28.54 -2.84 9.29
CA ARG A 217 -29.88 -2.69 9.86
C ARG A 217 -29.84 -2.05 11.26
N GLU A 218 -28.93 -2.51 12.11
CA GLU A 218 -28.77 -2.01 13.49
C GLU A 218 -28.46 -0.52 13.52
N LEU A 219 -27.57 -0.06 12.63
CA LEU A 219 -27.05 1.30 12.64
C LEU A 219 -27.69 2.21 11.59
N ASP A 220 -28.65 1.72 10.80
CA ASP A 220 -29.25 2.44 9.66
C ASP A 220 -28.18 2.94 8.68
N VAL A 221 -27.41 2.01 8.13
CA VAL A 221 -26.35 2.25 7.15
C VAL A 221 -26.78 1.61 5.81
N PRO A 222 -26.66 2.29 4.67
CA PRO A 222 -26.91 1.69 3.37
C PRO A 222 -26.03 0.46 3.13
N PHE A 223 -26.62 -0.62 2.61
CA PHE A 223 -25.93 -1.86 2.28
C PHE A 223 -26.13 -2.23 0.80
N VAL A 224 -25.01 -2.29 0.08
CA VAL A 224 -24.96 -2.72 -1.32
C VAL A 224 -24.57 -4.20 -1.38
N ASP A 225 -25.47 -5.06 -1.86
CA ASP A 225 -25.24 -6.51 -1.97
C ASP A 225 -24.34 -6.89 -3.15
N LEU A 226 -23.08 -6.45 -3.08
CA LEU A 226 -22.06 -6.74 -4.08
C LEU A 226 -21.63 -8.22 -4.03
N THR A 227 -21.83 -8.93 -2.92
CA THR A 227 -21.60 -10.38 -2.84
C THR A 227 -22.53 -11.12 -3.80
N THR A 228 -23.84 -10.89 -3.75
CA THR A 228 -24.78 -11.49 -4.71
C THR A 228 -24.52 -10.97 -6.13
N GLY A 229 -24.27 -9.66 -6.28
CA GLY A 229 -23.97 -9.07 -7.59
C GLY A 229 -22.76 -9.67 -8.30
N THR A 230 -21.71 -10.02 -7.54
CA THR A 230 -20.51 -10.71 -8.08
C THR A 230 -20.73 -12.20 -8.30
N ALA A 231 -21.51 -12.88 -7.45
CA ALA A 231 -21.88 -14.27 -7.68
C ALA A 231 -22.63 -14.44 -9.01
N ASP A 232 -23.60 -13.57 -9.30
CA ASP A 232 -24.36 -13.59 -10.55
C ASP A 232 -23.46 -13.33 -11.76
N LEU A 233 -22.54 -12.35 -11.64
CA LEU A 233 -21.56 -12.05 -12.69
C LEU A 233 -20.66 -13.26 -12.96
N TYR A 234 -20.13 -13.92 -11.93
CA TYR A 234 -19.26 -15.07 -12.12
C TYR A 234 -20.03 -16.24 -12.76
N VAL A 235 -21.25 -16.50 -12.31
CA VAL A 235 -22.12 -17.54 -12.88
C VAL A 235 -22.44 -17.27 -14.34
N SER A 236 -22.61 -16.01 -14.76
CA SER A 236 -22.90 -15.69 -16.18
C SER A 236 -21.73 -16.02 -17.12
N TYR A 237 -20.49 -15.99 -16.63
CA TYR A 237 -19.31 -16.43 -17.39
C TYR A 237 -19.08 -17.95 -17.28
N GLY A 238 -19.50 -18.54 -16.16
CA GLY A 238 -19.18 -19.93 -15.82
C GLY A 238 -17.72 -20.08 -15.39
N ASP A 239 -17.42 -21.19 -14.72
CA ASP A 239 -16.17 -21.41 -13.98
C ASP A 239 -14.89 -21.08 -14.78
N LYS A 240 -14.74 -21.73 -15.94
CA LYS A 240 -13.53 -21.58 -16.75
C LYS A 240 -13.33 -20.15 -17.25
N ALA A 241 -14.35 -19.56 -17.87
CA ALA A 241 -14.22 -18.22 -18.43
C ALA A 241 -14.10 -17.15 -17.32
N CYS A 242 -14.73 -17.38 -16.16
CA CYS A 242 -14.58 -16.52 -14.99
C CYS A 242 -13.12 -16.47 -14.54
N HIS A 243 -12.46 -17.62 -14.36
CA HIS A 243 -11.04 -17.65 -13.99
C HIS A 243 -10.12 -17.08 -15.07
N ASP A 244 -10.35 -17.44 -16.35
CA ASP A 244 -9.49 -17.01 -17.45
C ASP A 244 -9.57 -15.51 -17.76
N ILE A 245 -10.76 -14.91 -17.60
CA ILE A 245 -11.04 -13.53 -18.04
C ILE A 245 -11.08 -12.57 -16.85
N LEU A 246 -11.74 -12.96 -15.75
CA LEU A 246 -11.99 -12.09 -14.61
C LEU A 246 -10.93 -12.24 -13.51
N GLY A 247 -10.30 -13.41 -13.41
CA GLY A 247 -9.21 -13.69 -12.47
C GLY A 247 -7.86 -13.20 -12.97
N ASP A 248 -6.92 -12.97 -12.04
CA ASP A 248 -5.55 -12.57 -12.37
C ASP A 248 -4.63 -13.74 -12.75
N GLY A 249 -5.16 -14.97 -12.74
CA GLY A 249 -4.42 -16.20 -13.00
C GLY A 249 -3.77 -16.81 -11.76
N ASP A 250 -3.88 -16.20 -10.58
CA ASP A 250 -3.33 -16.70 -9.31
C ASP A 250 -4.43 -16.96 -8.27
N GLY A 251 -5.00 -18.17 -8.33
CA GLY A 251 -6.05 -18.63 -7.42
C GLY A 251 -7.46 -18.19 -7.84
N SER A 252 -8.33 -17.97 -6.86
CA SER A 252 -9.78 -17.73 -7.09
C SER A 252 -10.30 -16.50 -6.33
N THR A 253 -9.44 -15.51 -6.07
CA THR A 253 -9.79 -14.33 -5.24
C THR A 253 -9.47 -13.02 -5.93
N HIS A 254 -8.29 -12.93 -6.55
CA HIS A 254 -7.81 -11.69 -7.12
C HIS A 254 -8.23 -11.54 -8.58
N LEU A 255 -8.37 -10.30 -9.02
CA LEU A 255 -9.01 -9.95 -10.29
C LEU A 255 -7.98 -9.48 -11.31
N SER A 256 -8.25 -9.77 -12.58
CA SER A 256 -7.66 -9.04 -13.68
C SER A 256 -8.23 -7.61 -13.75
N ALA A 257 -7.68 -6.77 -14.63
CA ALA A 257 -8.29 -5.49 -14.96
C ALA A 257 -9.74 -5.62 -15.45
N THR A 258 -10.04 -6.64 -16.25
CA THR A 258 -11.41 -6.89 -16.74
C THR A 258 -12.35 -7.23 -15.60
N GLY A 259 -11.94 -8.13 -14.69
CA GLY A 259 -12.75 -8.49 -13.52
C GLY A 259 -13.02 -7.28 -12.62
N ALA A 260 -11.97 -6.51 -12.33
CA ALA A 260 -12.05 -5.32 -11.48
C ALA A 260 -12.98 -4.23 -12.06
N ALA A 261 -12.88 -3.94 -13.36
CA ALA A 261 -13.74 -2.96 -14.02
C ALA A 261 -15.22 -3.39 -14.05
N LEU A 262 -15.50 -4.66 -14.35
CA LEU A 262 -16.87 -5.19 -14.39
C LEU A 262 -17.54 -5.19 -13.01
N ILE A 263 -16.78 -5.48 -11.95
CA ILE A 263 -17.27 -5.43 -10.57
C ILE A 263 -17.54 -3.98 -10.14
N ALA A 264 -16.64 -3.05 -10.46
CA ALA A 264 -16.85 -1.62 -10.18
C ALA A 264 -18.12 -1.09 -10.87
N ARG A 265 -18.31 -1.45 -12.15
CA ARG A 265 -19.54 -1.13 -12.88
C ARG A 265 -20.77 -1.73 -12.21
N ARG A 266 -20.70 -2.99 -11.77
CA ARG A 266 -21.80 -3.69 -11.09
C ARG A 266 -22.16 -3.02 -9.76
N PHE A 267 -21.16 -2.61 -8.97
CA PHE A 267 -21.39 -1.87 -7.73
C PHE A 267 -22.17 -0.57 -7.97
N VAL A 268 -21.73 0.26 -8.92
CA VAL A 268 -22.44 1.51 -9.23
C VAL A 268 -23.85 1.24 -9.76
N GLY A 269 -24.05 0.17 -10.54
CA GLY A 269 -25.39 -0.28 -10.94
C GLY A 269 -26.30 -0.61 -9.76
N LEU A 270 -25.80 -1.37 -8.80
CA LEU A 270 -26.54 -1.68 -7.57
C LEU A 270 -26.83 -0.43 -6.73
N CYS A 271 -25.89 0.53 -6.66
CA CYS A 271 -26.13 1.81 -6.01
C CYS A 271 -27.29 2.56 -6.68
N GLN A 272 -27.31 2.64 -8.03
CA GLN A 272 -28.41 3.28 -8.76
C GLN A 272 -29.76 2.59 -8.53
N GLU A 273 -29.80 1.25 -8.54
CA GLU A 273 -31.00 0.46 -8.23
C GLU A 273 -31.56 0.78 -6.83
N GLN A 274 -30.69 1.17 -5.88
CA GLN A 274 -31.05 1.54 -4.51
C GLN A 274 -31.25 3.05 -4.29
N GLY A 275 -31.05 3.89 -5.31
CA GLY A 275 -31.10 5.35 -5.16
C GLY A 275 -29.90 5.96 -4.41
N LEU A 276 -28.78 5.23 -4.33
CA LEU A 276 -27.53 5.66 -3.70
C LEU A 276 -26.56 6.18 -4.76
N LEU A 277 -25.86 7.29 -4.48
CA LEU A 277 -24.82 7.87 -5.35
C LEU A 277 -25.31 8.18 -6.79
N THR A 278 -26.62 8.26 -7.02
CA THR A 278 -27.24 8.36 -8.35
C THR A 278 -26.81 9.60 -9.12
N GLU A 279 -26.58 10.70 -8.42
CA GLU A 279 -26.13 11.99 -8.93
C GLU A 279 -24.72 11.89 -9.53
N TYR A 280 -23.87 11.02 -8.96
CA TYR A 280 -22.50 10.80 -9.38
C TYR A 280 -22.39 9.69 -10.44
N ALA A 281 -23.32 8.73 -10.45
CA ALA A 281 -23.23 7.53 -11.27
C ALA A 281 -23.27 7.81 -12.78
N ARG A 282 -22.35 7.18 -13.52
CA ARG A 282 -22.26 7.22 -14.99
C ARG A 282 -21.98 5.82 -15.53
N LEU A 283 -23.04 5.13 -15.95
CA LEU A 283 -23.00 3.76 -16.48
C LEU A 283 -23.31 3.67 -17.99
N THR A 284 -23.43 4.81 -18.67
CA THR A 284 -23.72 4.87 -20.10
C THR A 284 -22.67 4.10 -20.89
N GLY A 285 -23.03 3.64 -22.09
CA GLY A 285 -22.11 2.88 -22.97
C GLY A 285 -20.98 3.72 -23.56
N ASP A 286 -20.59 4.81 -22.91
CA ASP A 286 -19.59 5.73 -23.38
C ASP A 286 -18.18 5.16 -23.18
N LEU A 287 -17.22 5.77 -23.87
CA LEU A 287 -15.81 5.43 -23.69
C LEU A 287 -15.33 5.97 -22.34
N GLY A 288 -15.09 5.07 -21.39
CA GLY A 288 -14.42 5.36 -20.14
C GLY A 288 -12.91 5.27 -20.30
N VAL A 289 -12.18 6.04 -19.49
CA VAL A 289 -10.73 5.90 -19.38
C VAL A 289 -10.26 6.08 -17.94
N THR A 290 -9.27 5.30 -17.53
CA THR A 290 -8.57 5.50 -16.25
C THR A 290 -7.08 5.39 -16.42
N PRO A 291 -6.31 6.31 -15.84
CA PRO A 291 -6.78 7.55 -15.19
C PRO A 291 -7.45 8.50 -16.20
N SER A 292 -8.32 9.40 -15.72
CA SER A 292 -9.00 10.39 -16.58
C SER A 292 -8.13 11.61 -16.89
N ASP A 293 -7.07 11.83 -16.11
CA ASP A 293 -5.98 12.74 -16.39
C ASP A 293 -4.71 11.96 -16.75
N GLY A 294 -3.88 12.57 -17.59
CA GLY A 294 -2.54 12.13 -17.88
C GLY A 294 -1.47 13.04 -17.34
N ASN A 295 -1.58 13.41 -16.06
CA ASN A 295 -0.44 13.99 -15.38
C ASN A 295 0.68 12.95 -15.28
N LEU A 296 1.74 13.10 -16.08
CA LEU A 296 2.88 12.19 -16.06
C LEU A 296 3.85 12.52 -14.91
N GLY A 297 3.62 13.65 -14.22
CA GLY A 297 4.44 14.11 -13.11
C GLY A 297 5.58 15.02 -13.55
N GLN A 298 6.65 14.99 -12.77
CA GLN A 298 7.84 15.78 -13.01
C GLN A 298 8.98 14.85 -13.44
N GLY A 299 9.82 15.33 -14.35
CA GLY A 299 11.00 14.60 -14.82
C GLY A 299 12.11 15.59 -15.11
N TYR A 300 13.36 15.14 -15.06
CA TYR A 300 14.47 15.97 -15.52
C TYR A 300 14.45 16.12 -17.04
N LYS A 301 14.97 17.24 -17.53
CA LYS A 301 15.10 17.46 -18.97
C LYS A 301 15.84 16.29 -19.65
N GLY A 302 15.27 15.77 -20.74
CA GLY A 302 15.73 14.60 -21.48
C GLY A 302 15.16 13.27 -21.00
N GLN A 303 14.48 13.22 -19.85
CA GLN A 303 13.80 12.01 -19.39
C GLN A 303 12.49 11.80 -20.13
N SER A 304 12.14 10.53 -20.34
CA SER A 304 10.81 10.13 -20.79
C SER A 304 9.97 9.70 -19.60
N LEU A 305 8.81 10.31 -19.42
CA LEU A 305 7.80 9.89 -18.46
C LEU A 305 6.74 9.08 -19.18
N THR A 306 6.27 8.01 -18.54
CA THR A 306 5.25 7.10 -19.10
C THR A 306 4.16 6.85 -18.07
N ARG A 307 2.91 6.75 -18.53
CA ARG A 307 1.76 6.37 -17.71
C ARG A 307 0.86 5.41 -18.49
N GLU A 308 0.43 4.33 -17.86
CA GLU A 308 -0.55 3.40 -18.44
C GLU A 308 -1.97 3.96 -18.27
N PHE A 309 -2.81 3.71 -19.27
CA PHE A 309 -4.23 4.01 -19.28
C PHE A 309 -4.99 2.75 -19.68
N MET A 310 -6.17 2.58 -19.08
CA MET A 310 -7.13 1.59 -19.50
C MET A 310 -8.34 2.30 -20.11
N VAL A 311 -8.65 1.96 -21.35
CA VAL A 311 -9.90 2.37 -22.00
C VAL A 311 -10.95 1.29 -21.80
N THR A 312 -12.13 1.71 -21.39
CA THR A 312 -13.32 0.88 -21.29
C THR A 312 -14.40 1.39 -22.22
N GLY A 313 -15.21 0.48 -22.74
CA GLY A 313 -16.40 0.81 -23.50
C GLY A 313 -17.37 -0.34 -23.36
N PHE A 314 -18.62 -0.03 -23.00
CA PHE A 314 -19.68 -1.00 -22.85
C PHE A 314 -20.79 -0.66 -23.83
N ASP A 315 -21.51 -1.67 -24.32
CA ASP A 315 -22.65 -1.48 -25.23
C ASP A 315 -22.29 -0.63 -26.48
N LEU A 316 -21.04 -0.78 -26.97
CA LEU A 316 -20.53 -0.11 -28.17
C LEU A 316 -21.26 -0.62 -29.43
N THR A 317 -21.53 0.31 -30.37
CA THR A 317 -22.19 0.01 -31.64
C THR A 317 -21.32 0.49 -32.81
N PRO A 318 -21.07 -0.34 -33.84
CA PRO A 318 -21.49 -1.75 -34.02
C PRO A 318 -20.90 -2.70 -32.96
N SER A 319 -21.40 -3.94 -32.85
CA SER A 319 -20.92 -4.89 -31.82
C SER A 319 -19.47 -5.36 -32.00
N ALA A 320 -18.83 -5.06 -33.13
CA ALA A 320 -17.41 -5.28 -33.34
C ALA A 320 -16.84 -4.13 -34.17
N GLY A 321 -15.67 -3.63 -33.78
CA GLY A 321 -15.06 -2.46 -34.42
C GLY A 321 -13.70 -2.12 -33.83
N ASN A 322 -13.26 -0.88 -34.05
CA ASN A 322 -12.03 -0.36 -33.46
C ASN A 322 -12.31 0.97 -32.77
N VAL A 323 -11.56 1.21 -31.70
CA VAL A 323 -11.43 2.50 -31.03
C VAL A 323 -10.08 3.10 -31.42
N THR A 324 -10.09 4.34 -31.89
CA THR A 324 -8.87 5.04 -32.28
C THR A 324 -8.40 5.90 -31.11
N VAL A 325 -7.12 5.78 -30.76
CA VAL A 325 -6.46 6.65 -29.79
C VAL A 325 -5.45 7.51 -30.55
N THR A 326 -5.42 8.82 -30.30
CA THR A 326 -4.50 9.78 -30.95
C THR A 326 -3.90 10.71 -29.92
N ALA A 327 -2.66 11.16 -30.12
CA ALA A 327 -1.98 12.07 -29.23
C ALA A 327 -1.51 13.35 -29.95
N THR A 328 -1.47 14.47 -29.23
CA THR A 328 -0.84 15.71 -29.71
C THR A 328 0.69 15.59 -29.83
N GLU A 329 1.33 16.56 -30.50
CA GLU A 329 2.80 16.61 -30.65
C GLU A 329 3.52 16.54 -29.28
N GLY A 330 4.66 15.85 -29.24
CA GLY A 330 5.44 15.62 -28.01
C GLY A 330 4.98 14.42 -27.17
N ILE A 331 3.85 13.80 -27.52
CA ILE A 331 3.29 12.62 -26.83
C ILE A 331 3.26 11.42 -27.79
N THR A 332 3.61 10.24 -27.27
CA THR A 332 3.58 8.97 -28.01
C THR A 332 2.78 7.92 -27.24
N LEU A 333 2.25 6.94 -27.96
CA LEU A 333 1.33 5.92 -27.49
C LEU A 333 1.86 4.52 -27.80
N SER A 334 1.56 3.54 -26.95
CA SER A 334 1.98 2.15 -27.16
C SER A 334 1.06 1.14 -26.48
N THR A 335 0.73 0.02 -27.14
CA THR A 335 0.02 -1.11 -26.49
C THR A 335 0.96 -2.12 -25.84
N ASP A 336 2.26 -2.09 -26.16
CA ASP A 336 3.25 -3.09 -25.71
C ASP A 336 4.43 -2.48 -24.94
N GLY A 337 4.47 -1.15 -24.81
CA GLY A 337 5.55 -0.39 -24.19
C GLY A 337 6.85 -0.34 -25.01
N LYS A 338 6.87 -0.93 -26.21
CA LYS A 338 8.07 -1.08 -27.05
C LYS A 338 7.97 -0.26 -28.31
N GLU A 339 6.87 -0.42 -29.04
CA GLU A 339 6.60 0.33 -30.26
C GLU A 339 5.75 1.56 -29.93
N TRP A 340 6.25 2.74 -30.30
CA TRP A 340 5.67 4.02 -29.91
C TRP A 340 5.23 4.81 -31.14
N THR A 341 3.97 5.19 -31.17
CA THR A 341 3.33 5.88 -32.31
C THR A 341 2.57 7.12 -31.85
N SER A 342 2.06 7.93 -32.77
CA SER A 342 1.11 9.02 -32.43
C SER A 342 -0.35 8.57 -32.41
N SER A 343 -0.65 7.33 -32.82
CA SER A 343 -2.00 6.79 -32.88
C SER A 343 -2.05 5.27 -32.76
N LEU A 344 -3.07 4.76 -32.06
CA LEU A 344 -3.38 3.34 -31.89
C LEU A 344 -4.79 3.02 -32.43
N SER A 345 -4.98 1.75 -32.81
CA SER A 345 -6.29 1.16 -33.14
C SER A 345 -6.53 -0.02 -32.22
N LEU A 346 -7.54 0.09 -31.35
CA LEU A 346 -7.87 -0.89 -30.33
C LEU A 346 -9.14 -1.65 -30.73
N PRO A 347 -9.06 -2.94 -31.09
CA PRO A 347 -10.22 -3.71 -31.54
C PRO A 347 -11.17 -4.05 -30.38
N TYR A 348 -12.46 -4.16 -30.65
CA TYR A 348 -13.44 -4.64 -29.67
C TYR A 348 -14.44 -5.59 -30.30
N GLU A 349 -15.02 -6.46 -29.47
CA GLU A 349 -16.04 -7.45 -29.85
C GLU A 349 -17.16 -7.49 -28.81
N GLY A 350 -18.35 -7.96 -29.20
CA GLY A 350 -19.53 -7.99 -28.33
C GLY A 350 -19.95 -6.64 -27.76
N GLY A 351 -19.59 -5.53 -28.42
CA GLY A 351 -19.81 -4.17 -27.91
C GLY A 351 -19.00 -3.83 -26.65
N THR A 352 -18.00 -4.63 -26.29
CA THR A 352 -17.19 -4.44 -25.08
C THR A 352 -15.73 -4.23 -25.43
N LEU A 353 -15.17 -3.12 -24.96
CA LEU A 353 -13.74 -2.83 -25.00
C LEU A 353 -13.22 -2.72 -23.57
N ILE A 354 -12.18 -3.49 -23.24
CA ILE A 354 -11.38 -3.29 -22.03
C ILE A 354 -9.93 -3.54 -22.45
N GLN A 355 -9.18 -2.48 -22.72
CA GLN A 355 -7.80 -2.57 -23.21
C GLN A 355 -6.90 -1.53 -22.57
N ARG A 356 -5.61 -1.84 -22.50
CA ARG A 356 -4.58 -0.96 -21.96
C ARG A 356 -3.76 -0.33 -23.08
N PHE A 357 -3.29 0.87 -22.84
CA PHE A 357 -2.28 1.54 -23.65
C PHE A 357 -1.44 2.45 -22.77
N ASN A 358 -0.22 2.73 -23.20
CA ASN A 358 0.73 3.58 -22.51
C ASN A 358 0.82 4.92 -23.24
N VAL A 359 0.95 5.99 -22.46
CA VAL A 359 1.24 7.34 -22.95
C VAL A 359 2.64 7.71 -22.46
N ARG A 360 3.48 8.23 -23.35
CA ARG A 360 4.84 8.67 -23.03
C ARG A 360 5.11 10.06 -23.58
N ALA A 361 5.76 10.90 -22.78
CA ALA A 361 6.30 12.18 -23.22
C ALA A 361 7.78 12.29 -22.84
N THR A 362 8.59 12.86 -23.74
CA THR A 362 10.01 13.17 -23.47
C THR A 362 10.15 14.66 -23.16
N LEU A 363 10.76 14.97 -22.01
CA LEU A 363 10.79 16.32 -21.47
C LEU A 363 11.92 17.15 -22.06
N ASP A 364 11.66 17.91 -23.11
CA ASP A 364 12.56 19.00 -23.55
C ASP A 364 12.18 20.37 -22.95
N GLY A 365 11.01 20.41 -22.31
CA GLY A 365 10.36 21.49 -21.58
C GLY A 365 9.05 20.94 -20.99
N ASP A 366 8.21 21.81 -20.45
CA ASP A 366 6.89 21.40 -19.96
C ASP A 366 6.02 20.87 -21.12
N ILE A 367 5.26 19.81 -20.84
CA ILE A 367 4.30 19.20 -21.75
C ILE A 367 2.91 19.60 -21.32
N ASN A 368 2.12 20.11 -22.26
CA ASN A 368 0.68 20.34 -22.13
C ASN A 368 0.02 19.91 -23.44
N GLY A 369 -0.64 18.76 -23.42
CA GLY A 369 -1.21 18.12 -24.61
C GLY A 369 -2.50 17.36 -24.31
N THR A 370 -2.95 16.58 -25.28
CA THR A 370 -4.19 15.80 -25.16
C THR A 370 -4.05 14.47 -25.86
N VAL A 371 -4.59 13.42 -25.25
CA VAL A 371 -4.84 12.14 -25.89
C VAL A 371 -6.34 12.01 -26.13
N THR A 372 -6.74 11.81 -27.38
CA THR A 372 -8.13 11.69 -27.80
C THR A 372 -8.46 10.25 -28.15
N ILE A 373 -9.50 9.71 -27.53
CA ILE A 373 -10.08 8.40 -27.77
C ILE A 373 -11.40 8.58 -28.53
N LEU A 374 -11.55 7.86 -29.65
CA LEU A 374 -12.72 7.94 -30.53
C LEU A 374 -13.28 6.54 -30.85
N ALA A 375 -14.58 6.35 -30.66
CA ALA A 375 -15.32 5.17 -31.09
C ALA A 375 -16.62 5.59 -31.81
N GLY A 376 -16.57 5.69 -33.14
CA GLY A 376 -17.70 6.22 -33.91
C GLY A 376 -17.92 7.71 -33.61
N ASP A 377 -19.09 8.05 -33.07
CA ASP A 377 -19.46 9.40 -32.62
C ASP A 377 -19.07 9.71 -31.17
N LYS A 378 -18.70 8.67 -30.40
CA LYS A 378 -18.24 8.83 -29.01
C LYS A 378 -16.80 9.29 -28.98
N LYS A 379 -16.52 10.28 -28.13
CA LYS A 379 -15.20 10.90 -27.95
C LYS A 379 -14.92 11.15 -26.48
N THR A 380 -13.72 10.79 -26.04
CA THR A 380 -13.19 11.11 -24.72
C THR A 380 -11.79 11.71 -24.87
N ASP A 381 -11.52 12.83 -24.20
CA ASP A 381 -10.22 13.50 -24.20
C ASP A 381 -9.55 13.36 -22.83
N ILE A 382 -8.26 13.06 -22.84
CA ILE A 382 -7.41 12.95 -21.66
C ILE A 382 -6.43 14.12 -21.72
N PRO A 383 -6.49 15.10 -20.82
CA PRO A 383 -5.46 16.11 -20.73
C PRO A 383 -4.15 15.45 -20.26
N VAL A 384 -3.05 15.70 -20.96
CA VAL A 384 -1.73 15.15 -20.61
C VAL A 384 -0.81 16.30 -20.25
N SER A 385 -0.19 16.22 -19.08
CA SER A 385 0.74 17.24 -18.59
C SER A 385 2.00 16.62 -18.01
N ALA A 386 3.12 17.33 -18.14
CA ALA A 386 4.36 16.98 -17.44
C ALA A 386 5.22 18.23 -17.22
N THR A 387 5.93 18.30 -16.11
CA THR A 387 6.84 19.43 -15.81
C THR A 387 8.29 19.01 -15.97
N ALA A 388 9.07 19.82 -16.69
CA ALA A 388 10.50 19.61 -16.83
C ALA A 388 11.27 20.31 -15.70
N VAL A 389 12.01 19.54 -14.91
CA VAL A 389 12.91 20.05 -13.87
C VAL A 389 14.31 20.24 -14.44
N ASN A 390 14.90 21.40 -14.16
CA ASN A 390 16.25 21.73 -14.57
C ASN A 390 17.20 21.67 -13.36
N LEU A 391 18.22 20.82 -13.43
CA LEU A 391 19.26 20.67 -12.40
C LEU A 391 20.44 21.64 -12.57
N SER A 392 20.44 22.47 -13.62
CA SER A 392 21.59 23.33 -13.91
C SER A 392 21.80 24.39 -12.81
N GLY A 393 22.98 24.37 -12.17
CA GLY A 393 23.45 25.43 -11.27
C GLY A 393 23.39 25.14 -9.76
N GLY A 394 23.02 23.93 -9.33
CA GLY A 394 23.08 23.51 -7.93
C GLY A 394 24.42 22.90 -7.51
N THR A 395 24.70 22.88 -6.20
CA THR A 395 25.83 22.18 -5.57
C THR A 395 25.47 20.71 -5.35
N GLU A 396 26.34 19.79 -5.76
CA GLU A 396 26.14 18.35 -5.59
C GLU A 396 26.03 18.00 -4.10
N ALA A 397 25.04 17.18 -3.73
CA ALA A 397 24.86 16.71 -2.37
C ALA A 397 24.49 15.22 -2.32
N SER A 398 24.96 14.52 -1.29
CA SER A 398 24.62 13.12 -1.07
C SER A 398 24.81 12.68 0.38
N VAL A 399 24.12 11.61 0.75
CA VAL A 399 24.37 10.84 1.98
C VAL A 399 24.54 9.38 1.62
N TYR A 400 25.59 8.73 2.12
CA TYR A 400 25.97 7.37 1.74
C TYR A 400 26.37 6.51 2.94
N TRP A 401 25.71 5.35 3.10
CA TRP A 401 26.04 4.31 4.07
C TRP A 401 26.65 3.10 3.39
N ARG A 402 27.88 2.75 3.76
CA ARG A 402 28.58 1.61 3.17
C ARG A 402 28.14 0.26 3.73
N LEU A 403 27.87 0.17 5.03
CA LEU A 403 27.34 -1.01 5.72
C LEU A 403 28.22 -2.28 5.71
N GLU A 404 29.55 -2.14 5.67
CA GLU A 404 30.49 -3.28 5.70
C GLU A 404 30.96 -3.68 7.11
N LYS A 405 30.93 -2.74 8.05
CA LYS A 405 31.52 -2.87 9.40
C LYS A 405 30.71 -2.21 10.51
N ASP A 406 29.98 -1.16 10.16
CA ASP A 406 29.19 -0.30 11.04
C ASP A 406 28.14 0.44 10.19
N ASP A 407 27.36 1.28 10.84
CA ASP A 407 26.31 2.14 10.26
C ASP A 407 26.81 3.57 9.98
N SER A 408 28.14 3.78 9.92
CA SER A 408 28.71 5.08 9.58
C SER A 408 28.30 5.53 8.17
N TYR A 409 28.23 6.84 7.97
CA TYR A 409 27.87 7.45 6.69
C TYR A 409 28.79 8.59 6.31
N VAL A 410 28.80 8.89 5.01
CA VAL A 410 29.47 10.04 4.41
C VAL A 410 28.41 11.01 3.92
N VAL A 411 28.54 12.28 4.31
CA VAL A 411 27.76 13.40 3.77
C VAL A 411 28.65 14.23 2.84
N THR A 412 28.10 14.56 1.68
CA THR A 412 28.67 15.51 0.70
C THR A 412 27.65 16.61 0.48
N GLY A 413 28.07 17.87 0.44
CA GLY A 413 27.19 19.02 0.19
C GLY A 413 26.27 19.37 1.37
N PRO A 414 25.42 20.40 1.22
CA PRO A 414 24.62 20.96 2.32
C PRO A 414 23.33 20.17 2.59
N VAL A 415 23.46 18.92 3.05
CA VAL A 415 22.35 18.06 3.51
C VAL A 415 22.70 17.40 4.83
N ASN A 416 21.69 16.89 5.56
CA ASN A 416 21.89 16.20 6.82
C ASN A 416 21.39 14.76 6.72
N ALA A 417 22.14 13.81 7.26
CA ALA A 417 21.71 12.42 7.33
C ALA A 417 20.69 12.21 8.46
N ILE A 418 19.71 11.34 8.22
CA ILE A 418 18.89 10.72 9.27
C ILE A 418 19.50 9.35 9.54
N ALA A 419 19.95 9.15 10.78
CA ALA A 419 20.56 7.92 11.22
C ALA A 419 19.66 6.70 11.00
N GLU A 420 20.29 5.53 10.85
CA GLU A 420 19.58 4.26 10.72
C GLU A 420 18.67 4.02 11.94
N ASN A 421 17.46 3.52 11.68
CA ASN A 421 16.51 3.14 12.72
C ASN A 421 15.82 1.79 12.41
N TYR A 422 15.38 1.08 13.45
CA TYR A 422 14.77 -0.24 13.36
C TYR A 422 13.38 -0.28 14.01
N SER A 423 12.48 -1.09 13.45
CA SER A 423 11.21 -1.48 14.07
C SER A 423 10.95 -2.95 13.76
N GLY A 424 10.71 -3.81 14.76
CA GLY A 424 10.50 -5.26 14.57
C GLY A 424 11.66 -6.02 13.91
N MET A 425 12.81 -5.37 13.75
CA MET A 425 14.04 -5.86 13.13
C MET A 425 15.23 -5.54 14.05
N GLU A 426 16.31 -6.28 13.91
CA GLU A 426 17.56 -6.04 14.62
C GLU A 426 18.79 -6.36 13.77
N LEU A 427 19.89 -5.65 14.03
CA LEU A 427 21.20 -5.98 13.47
C LEU A 427 21.66 -7.33 14.03
N GLN A 428 21.91 -8.29 13.15
CA GLN A 428 22.56 -9.54 13.54
C GLN A 428 24.08 -9.33 13.64
N ARG A 429 24.70 -8.89 12.52
CA ARG A 429 26.16 -8.68 12.39
C ARG A 429 26.51 -8.09 11.03
N TYR A 430 27.76 -7.62 10.91
CA TYR A 430 28.39 -7.30 9.62
C TYR A 430 29.18 -8.50 9.09
N ALA A 431 28.66 -9.14 8.04
CA ALA A 431 29.28 -10.29 7.40
C ALA A 431 28.83 -10.38 5.94
N ASN A 432 29.59 -11.09 5.11
CA ASN A 432 29.10 -11.43 3.78
C ASN A 432 27.84 -12.31 3.90
N PRO A 433 26.88 -12.22 2.96
CA PRO A 433 25.66 -13.03 3.00
C PRO A 433 26.03 -14.52 3.07
N ASN A 434 26.78 -15.01 2.07
CA ASN A 434 27.51 -16.27 2.11
C ASN A 434 28.64 -16.34 1.05
N ALA A 435 29.32 -17.48 0.97
CA ALA A 435 30.42 -17.73 0.01
C ALA A 435 29.99 -17.78 -1.47
N ASN A 436 28.68 -17.94 -1.75
CA ASN A 436 28.12 -18.02 -3.09
C ASN A 436 27.37 -16.73 -3.48
N THR A 437 27.65 -15.63 -2.79
CA THR A 437 26.97 -14.36 -3.04
C THR A 437 27.30 -13.87 -4.44
N VAL A 438 26.28 -13.57 -5.24
CA VAL A 438 26.44 -12.96 -6.56
C VAL A 438 26.09 -11.48 -6.45
N TRP A 439 26.98 -10.62 -6.92
CA TRP A 439 26.77 -9.19 -7.03
C TRP A 439 26.45 -8.79 -8.47
N PRO A 440 25.74 -7.67 -8.70
CA PRO A 440 25.63 -7.08 -10.03
C PRO A 440 27.02 -6.86 -10.63
N SER A 441 27.19 -7.24 -11.90
CA SER A 441 28.51 -7.37 -12.54
C SER A 441 29.28 -6.05 -12.64
N ASP A 442 28.56 -4.94 -12.67
CA ASP A 442 29.06 -3.57 -12.74
C ASP A 442 29.68 -3.07 -11.42
N THR A 443 29.38 -3.72 -10.30
CA THR A 443 29.95 -3.35 -8.99
C THR A 443 31.43 -3.68 -8.84
N GLY A 444 31.90 -4.73 -9.52
CA GLY A 444 33.21 -5.33 -9.26
C GLY A 444 33.35 -5.94 -7.85
N PHE A 445 32.25 -6.20 -7.15
CA PHE A 445 32.27 -6.77 -5.80
C PHE A 445 32.33 -8.29 -5.82
N GLU A 446 33.12 -8.83 -4.89
CA GLU A 446 33.31 -10.27 -4.70
C GLU A 446 32.40 -10.82 -3.60
N ALA A 447 32.17 -12.14 -3.59
CA ALA A 447 31.32 -12.82 -2.62
C ALA A 447 31.80 -12.68 -1.15
N SER A 448 33.06 -12.27 -0.94
CA SER A 448 33.64 -12.00 0.38
C SER A 448 33.27 -10.63 0.95
N ARG A 449 32.70 -9.73 0.14
CA ARG A 449 32.28 -8.40 0.59
C ARG A 449 31.24 -8.52 1.70
N LYS A 450 31.47 -7.80 2.79
CA LYS A 450 30.55 -7.79 3.94
C LYS A 450 29.34 -6.90 3.65
N THR A 451 28.26 -7.23 4.33
CA THR A 451 26.99 -6.51 4.30
C THR A 451 26.47 -6.39 5.73
N GLN A 452 25.53 -5.49 5.95
CA GLN A 452 24.77 -5.47 7.18
C GLN A 452 23.70 -6.55 7.12
N ARG A 453 23.81 -7.56 7.98
CA ARG A 453 22.83 -8.65 8.06
C ARG A 453 21.84 -8.36 9.17
N ASN A 454 20.57 -8.32 8.81
CA ASN A 454 19.47 -7.95 9.68
C ASN A 454 18.50 -9.13 9.86
N LEU A 455 17.99 -9.30 11.07
CA LEU A 455 17.11 -10.38 11.47
C LEU A 455 15.78 -9.80 11.97
N ILE A 456 14.69 -10.55 11.85
CA ILE A 456 13.46 -10.26 12.60
C ILE A 456 13.74 -10.35 14.10
N GLU A 457 13.15 -9.47 14.91
CA GLU A 457 13.26 -9.58 16.37
C GLU A 457 12.83 -10.99 16.84
N GLY A 458 13.68 -11.65 17.63
CA GLY A 458 13.44 -13.02 18.10
C GLY A 458 13.83 -14.13 17.11
N GLY A 459 14.25 -13.78 15.89
CA GLY A 459 14.92 -14.69 14.94
C GLY A 459 14.05 -15.70 14.19
N ASN A 460 12.73 -15.68 14.41
CA ASN A 460 11.77 -16.60 13.79
C ASN A 460 10.75 -15.82 12.94
N TRP A 461 10.78 -16.06 11.63
CA TRP A 461 9.79 -15.55 10.69
C TRP A 461 8.50 -16.37 10.82
N PRO A 462 7.34 -15.74 11.00
CA PRO A 462 6.07 -16.45 11.14
C PRO A 462 5.54 -16.92 9.77
N ALA A 463 4.73 -17.98 9.76
CA ALA A 463 4.00 -18.39 8.56
C ALA A 463 2.80 -17.47 8.27
N GLY A 464 2.34 -17.45 7.02
CA GLY A 464 1.09 -16.80 6.64
C GLY A 464 1.18 -15.29 6.38
N GLU A 465 2.38 -14.72 6.46
CA GLU A 465 2.68 -13.39 5.94
C GLU A 465 2.60 -13.42 4.42
N ILE A 466 1.66 -12.65 3.87
CA ILE A 466 1.43 -12.54 2.41
C ILE A 466 1.84 -11.18 1.86
N ASP A 467 2.19 -10.24 2.76
CA ASP A 467 2.57 -8.88 2.43
C ASP A 467 3.39 -8.24 3.56
N GLU A 468 3.81 -6.98 3.40
CA GLU A 468 4.58 -6.28 4.42
C GLU A 468 3.86 -6.17 5.77
N VAL A 469 4.64 -6.23 6.83
CA VAL A 469 4.19 -5.92 8.19
C VAL A 469 4.58 -4.47 8.46
N SER A 470 3.58 -3.58 8.57
CA SER A 470 3.79 -2.13 8.67
C SER A 470 4.64 -1.67 9.86
N THR A 471 4.75 -2.51 10.89
CA THR A 471 5.58 -2.27 12.08
C THR A 471 6.94 -2.97 12.03
N ARG A 472 7.34 -3.52 10.88
CA ARG A 472 8.61 -4.24 10.73
C ARG A 472 9.43 -3.65 9.59
N TYR A 473 10.41 -2.82 9.92
CA TYR A 473 11.26 -2.16 8.93
C TYR A 473 12.65 -1.76 9.45
N ILE A 474 13.51 -1.44 8.49
CA ILE A 474 14.79 -0.74 8.68
C ILE A 474 14.69 0.59 7.91
N GLU A 475 15.06 1.71 8.53
CA GLU A 475 14.90 3.06 7.98
C GLU A 475 16.23 3.80 7.84
N PHE A 476 16.39 4.56 6.75
CA PHE A 476 17.43 5.54 6.52
C PHE A 476 16.80 6.85 6.03
N GLY A 477 17.50 7.98 6.05
CA GLY A 477 16.94 9.19 5.44
C GLY A 477 17.91 10.36 5.29
N VAL A 478 17.40 11.44 4.70
CA VAL A 478 18.13 12.68 4.44
C VAL A 478 17.22 13.88 4.68
N THR A 479 17.77 14.98 5.18
CA THR A 479 17.06 16.24 5.44
C THR A 479 17.75 17.38 4.69
N ALA A 480 16.97 18.21 4.00
CA ALA A 480 17.49 19.43 3.37
C ALA A 480 17.93 20.44 4.44
N THR A 481 19.08 21.09 4.24
CA THR A 481 19.54 22.13 5.16
C THR A 481 18.61 23.34 5.10
N GLU A 482 18.28 23.92 6.26
CA GLU A 482 17.46 25.13 6.38
C GLU A 482 17.93 26.23 5.42
N GLY A 483 16.97 26.87 4.74
CA GLY A 483 17.26 27.92 3.76
C GLY A 483 17.77 27.44 2.39
N THR A 484 17.82 26.12 2.14
CA THR A 484 18.19 25.55 0.83
C THR A 484 17.06 24.71 0.23
N VAL A 485 17.19 24.35 -1.05
CA VAL A 485 16.29 23.44 -1.76
C VAL A 485 17.10 22.25 -2.25
N TYR A 486 16.80 21.05 -1.75
CA TYR A 486 17.46 19.82 -2.18
C TYR A 486 16.60 19.06 -3.20
N ASN A 487 17.11 18.93 -4.43
CA ASN A 487 16.48 18.15 -5.49
C ASN A 487 17.16 16.78 -5.55
N VAL A 488 16.53 15.75 -4.99
CA VAL A 488 17.02 14.37 -4.99
C VAL A 488 16.75 13.76 -6.35
N ASP A 489 17.81 13.28 -7.01
CA ASP A 489 17.75 12.66 -8.35
C ASP A 489 18.12 11.17 -8.34
N GLU A 490 18.58 10.62 -7.21
CA GLU A 490 18.95 9.23 -7.06
C GLU A 490 18.71 8.73 -5.63
N ILE A 491 18.05 7.57 -5.53
CA ILE A 491 18.08 6.71 -4.34
C ILE A 491 18.63 5.37 -4.80
N SER A 492 19.69 4.87 -4.18
CA SER A 492 20.27 3.57 -4.54
C SER A 492 20.68 2.74 -3.32
N TYR A 493 20.64 1.43 -3.45
CA TYR A 493 21.05 0.45 -2.44
C TYR A 493 21.24 -0.93 -3.06
N TYR A 494 21.96 -1.81 -2.35
CA TYR A 494 21.98 -3.23 -2.63
C TYR A 494 21.29 -4.03 -1.54
N VAL A 495 20.49 -5.01 -1.93
CA VAL A 495 19.73 -5.85 -0.99
C VAL A 495 19.63 -7.32 -1.41
N CYS A 496 19.73 -8.25 -0.47
CA CYS A 496 19.44 -9.66 -0.73
C CYS A 496 18.83 -10.39 0.47
N GLY A 497 18.13 -11.49 0.22
CA GLY A 497 17.82 -12.48 1.24
C GLY A 497 18.99 -13.44 1.45
N CYS A 498 19.23 -13.88 2.68
CA CYS A 498 20.26 -14.87 3.00
C CYS A 498 19.70 -16.01 3.87
N GLY A 499 20.14 -17.24 3.57
CA GLY A 499 19.75 -18.46 4.27
C GLY A 499 18.55 -19.19 3.68
N GLY A 500 17.97 -18.71 2.57
CA GLY A 500 16.88 -19.37 1.83
C GLY A 500 16.22 -18.41 0.83
N ASN A 501 15.34 -18.93 -0.03
CA ASN A 501 14.72 -18.17 -1.14
C ASN A 501 13.40 -17.48 -0.75
N GLY A 502 12.97 -17.63 0.50
CA GLY A 502 11.66 -17.15 0.95
C GLY A 502 11.63 -15.71 1.45
N MET A 503 12.77 -15.00 1.44
CA MET A 503 12.80 -13.60 1.84
C MET A 503 11.96 -12.80 0.86
N CYS A 504 11.09 -11.96 1.39
CA CYS A 504 10.27 -11.03 0.65
C CYS A 504 10.59 -9.62 1.13
N LEU A 505 10.44 -8.63 0.26
CA LEU A 505 10.78 -7.26 0.58
C LEU A 505 9.91 -6.30 -0.21
N LYS A 506 9.42 -5.28 0.48
CA LYS A 506 9.00 -4.03 -0.13
C LYS A 506 9.85 -2.89 0.38
N VAL A 507 10.21 -1.96 -0.50
CA VAL A 507 10.95 -0.75 -0.13
C VAL A 507 10.14 0.46 -0.51
N TYR A 508 10.02 1.39 0.44
CA TYR A 508 9.25 2.61 0.25
C TYR A 508 10.10 3.82 0.59
N TYR A 509 9.88 4.94 -0.07
CA TYR A 509 10.27 6.24 0.48
C TYR A 509 9.06 7.10 0.84
N SER A 510 9.24 8.10 1.70
CA SER A 510 8.23 9.10 2.03
C SER A 510 8.90 10.42 2.37
N ILE A 511 8.27 11.55 1.99
CA ILE A 511 8.62 12.88 2.47
C ILE A 511 7.82 13.29 3.72
N ASP A 512 6.76 12.54 4.04
CA ASP A 512 6.02 12.69 5.29
C ASP A 512 6.72 11.91 6.40
N ASP A 513 7.01 12.58 7.52
CA ASP A 513 7.69 11.98 8.68
C ASP A 513 6.88 10.83 9.31
N ASP A 514 5.55 10.90 9.28
CA ASP A 514 4.67 9.83 9.76
C ASP A 514 4.46 8.72 8.72
N PHE A 515 5.10 8.84 7.55
CA PHE A 515 5.05 7.86 6.47
C PHE A 515 3.63 7.64 5.92
N ALA A 516 2.78 8.68 5.96
CA ALA A 516 1.38 8.61 5.55
C ALA A 516 1.18 8.39 4.04
N ASN A 517 2.07 8.93 3.19
CA ASN A 517 1.98 8.79 1.74
C ASN A 517 3.27 8.19 1.15
N PRO A 518 3.55 6.91 1.45
CA PRO A 518 4.78 6.28 1.00
C PRO A 518 4.69 5.86 -0.47
N VAL A 519 5.80 5.98 -1.19
CA VAL A 519 5.97 5.53 -2.57
C VAL A 519 6.75 4.22 -2.57
N ASN A 520 6.15 3.13 -3.06
CA ASN A 520 6.85 1.86 -3.24
C ASN A 520 7.83 1.99 -4.41
N ILE A 521 9.07 1.53 -4.23
CA ILE A 521 10.13 1.60 -5.25
C ILE A 521 10.77 0.26 -5.54
N PHE A 522 10.37 -0.78 -4.82
CA PHE A 522 10.89 -2.13 -4.98
C PHE A 522 9.95 -3.11 -4.30
N GLU A 523 9.62 -4.20 -4.99
CA GLU A 523 8.90 -5.33 -4.43
C GLU A 523 9.45 -6.65 -4.95
N MET A 524 9.70 -7.60 -4.06
CA MET A 524 9.94 -9.00 -4.39
C MET A 524 9.25 -9.92 -3.39
N LYS A 525 8.38 -10.81 -3.87
CA LYS A 525 7.68 -11.82 -3.05
C LYS A 525 8.46 -13.14 -2.88
N SER A 526 9.64 -13.23 -3.48
CA SER A 526 10.59 -14.32 -3.31
C SER A 526 11.96 -13.90 -3.84
N MET A 527 12.87 -13.53 -2.95
CA MET A 527 14.23 -13.15 -3.30
C MET A 527 15.11 -14.41 -3.43
N PRO A 528 15.84 -14.59 -4.54
CA PRO A 528 16.82 -15.66 -4.65
C PRO A 528 17.91 -15.49 -3.58
N ALA A 529 18.21 -16.57 -2.86
CA ALA A 529 19.15 -16.52 -1.75
C ALA A 529 20.54 -16.07 -2.22
N ASN A 530 21.10 -15.07 -1.55
CA ASN A 530 22.44 -14.54 -1.75
C ASN A 530 22.66 -13.97 -3.17
N ASN A 531 21.60 -13.68 -3.90
CA ASN A 531 21.66 -12.94 -5.14
C ASN A 531 21.37 -11.47 -4.86
N MET A 532 22.40 -10.63 -4.93
CA MET A 532 22.28 -9.22 -4.59
C MET A 532 21.49 -8.48 -5.66
N GLN A 533 20.41 -7.82 -5.23
CA GLN A 533 19.57 -6.98 -6.07
C GLN A 533 20.08 -5.54 -6.01
N ASP A 534 20.13 -4.89 -7.17
CA ASP A 534 20.35 -3.45 -7.29
C ASP A 534 19.00 -2.73 -7.20
N GLY A 535 18.78 -2.02 -6.09
CA GLY A 535 17.65 -1.12 -5.94
C GLY A 535 18.12 0.29 -6.26
N LYS A 536 17.87 0.75 -7.49
CA LYS A 536 18.25 2.08 -7.95
C LYS A 536 17.10 2.75 -8.67
N ILE A 537 16.71 3.92 -8.19
CA ILE A 537 15.70 4.77 -8.83
C ILE A 537 16.23 6.19 -9.02
N ARG A 538 15.61 6.90 -9.97
CA ARG A 538 15.86 8.32 -10.22
C ARG A 538 14.60 9.13 -10.00
N PRO A 539 14.20 9.37 -8.74
CA PRO A 539 13.00 10.11 -8.45
C PRO A 539 13.19 11.59 -8.77
N VAL A 540 12.09 12.33 -8.82
CA VAL A 540 12.12 13.80 -8.82
C VAL A 540 11.49 14.25 -7.51
N ILE A 541 12.32 14.42 -6.48
CA ILE A 541 11.87 14.85 -5.15
C ILE A 541 12.51 16.20 -4.85
N ARG A 542 11.69 17.16 -4.47
CA ARG A 542 12.12 18.49 -4.05
C ARG A 542 11.83 18.67 -2.57
N LEU A 543 12.87 18.85 -1.77
CA LEU A 543 12.79 19.11 -0.33
C LEU A 543 13.16 20.57 -0.07
N GLU A 544 12.23 21.31 0.53
CA GLU A 544 12.53 22.60 1.14
C GLU A 544 13.37 22.41 2.40
N GLY A 545 14.10 23.45 2.82
CA GLY A 545 14.88 23.44 4.05
C GLY A 545 14.09 22.91 5.25
N GLY A 546 14.71 21.98 5.99
CA GLY A 546 14.09 21.30 7.14
C GLY A 546 13.22 20.08 6.77
N GLN A 547 12.82 19.91 5.50
CA GLN A 547 12.06 18.72 5.08
C GLN A 547 12.97 17.50 4.94
N SER A 548 12.40 16.34 5.27
CA SER A 548 13.08 15.05 5.26
C SER A 548 12.54 14.13 4.17
N LEU A 549 13.40 13.24 3.69
CA LEU A 549 13.09 12.08 2.89
C LEU A 549 13.55 10.83 3.63
N ARG A 550 12.64 9.89 3.87
CA ARG A 550 12.90 8.63 4.57
C ARG A 550 12.74 7.46 3.62
N LEU A 551 13.58 6.44 3.75
CA LEU A 551 13.58 5.19 3.01
C LEU A 551 13.42 4.03 3.99
N ARG A 552 12.40 3.19 3.81
CA ARG A 552 12.11 2.03 4.67
C ARG A 552 12.12 0.72 3.90
N PHE A 553 12.79 -0.27 4.47
CA PHE A 553 12.86 -1.65 4.00
C PHE A 553 11.93 -2.51 4.85
N TYR A 554 10.89 -3.09 4.27
CA TYR A 554 9.89 -3.90 4.97
C TYR A 554 10.00 -5.38 4.58
N PRO A 555 10.82 -6.18 5.29
CA PRO A 555 10.96 -7.58 4.99
C PRO A 555 9.82 -8.43 5.58
N TRP A 556 9.49 -9.52 4.89
CA TRP A 556 8.71 -10.64 5.44
C TRP A 556 9.23 -11.95 4.85
N TYR A 557 8.71 -13.09 5.33
CA TYR A 557 9.09 -14.38 4.76
C TYR A 557 7.84 -15.10 4.25
N ASN A 558 7.92 -15.70 3.07
CA ASN A 558 6.80 -16.42 2.46
C ASN A 558 6.53 -17.81 3.09
N GLY A 559 6.92 -18.00 4.35
CA GLY A 559 6.76 -19.23 5.13
C GLY A 559 7.35 -19.10 6.53
N ALA A 560 7.16 -20.13 7.37
CA ALA A 560 7.86 -20.18 8.66
C ALA A 560 9.34 -20.50 8.45
N ALA A 561 10.24 -19.70 9.02
CA ALA A 561 11.67 -19.94 8.92
C ALA A 561 12.44 -19.32 10.09
N SER A 562 13.60 -19.89 10.43
CA SER A 562 14.50 -19.34 11.45
C SER A 562 15.85 -18.94 10.85
N GLY A 563 16.45 -17.89 11.44
CA GLY A 563 17.82 -17.46 11.13
C GLY A 563 18.04 -16.89 9.71
N LYS A 564 16.97 -16.58 8.98
CA LYS A 564 17.04 -15.97 7.63
C LYS A 564 17.23 -14.47 7.78
N THR A 565 18.16 -13.89 7.03
CA THR A 565 18.52 -12.47 7.19
C THR A 565 18.26 -11.68 5.92
N LEU A 566 17.85 -10.42 6.08
CA LEU A 566 17.92 -9.41 5.03
C LEU A 566 19.32 -8.80 5.06
N CYS A 567 20.01 -8.73 3.93
CA CYS A 567 21.34 -8.16 3.83
C CYS A 567 21.28 -6.83 3.07
N LEU A 568 21.81 -5.74 3.65
CA LEU A 568 21.84 -4.40 3.07
C LEU A 568 23.28 -3.94 2.82
N SER A 569 23.49 -3.16 1.76
CA SER A 569 24.78 -2.54 1.42
C SER A 569 24.59 -1.25 0.62
N ASP A 570 25.53 -0.31 0.74
CA ASP A 570 25.66 0.86 -0.13
C ASP A 570 24.38 1.71 -0.30
N ILE A 571 23.70 2.05 0.80
CA ILE A 571 22.52 2.94 0.77
C ILE A 571 22.97 4.37 0.41
N LYS A 572 22.32 5.01 -0.55
CA LYS A 572 22.68 6.36 -1.03
C LYS A 572 21.45 7.20 -1.36
N PHE A 573 21.47 8.45 -0.94
CA PHE A 573 20.65 9.53 -1.51
C PHE A 573 21.58 10.50 -2.22
N HIS A 574 21.23 10.93 -3.42
CA HIS A 574 22.02 11.89 -4.19
C HIS A 574 21.11 12.89 -4.91
N GLY A 575 21.66 14.08 -5.15
CA GLY A 575 20.98 15.15 -5.86
C GLY A 575 21.77 16.45 -5.85
N TYR A 576 21.06 17.55 -6.05
CA TYR A 576 21.65 18.89 -6.13
C TYR A 576 20.90 19.88 -5.25
N VAL A 577 21.64 20.69 -4.51
CA VAL A 577 21.12 21.72 -3.64
C VAL A 577 21.25 23.09 -4.31
N SER A 578 20.17 23.87 -4.31
CA SER A 578 20.17 25.26 -4.73
C SER A 578 19.72 26.18 -3.60
N SER A 579 20.07 27.46 -3.70
CA SER A 579 19.65 28.51 -2.78
C SER A 579 19.61 29.86 -3.51
N ASP A 580 18.63 30.70 -3.17
CA ASP A 580 18.58 32.11 -3.60
C ASP A 580 19.67 32.94 -2.90
N ASP A 581 20.10 32.50 -1.71
CA ASP A 581 21.24 33.05 -0.98
C ASP A 581 22.42 32.06 -1.05
N GLN A 582 23.39 32.36 -1.90
CA GLN A 582 24.60 31.54 -2.07
C GLN A 582 25.42 31.41 -0.78
N SER A 583 25.25 32.29 0.21
CA SER A 583 25.93 32.17 1.51
C SER A 583 25.33 31.07 2.40
N ALA A 584 24.11 30.59 2.11
CA ALA A 584 23.49 29.45 2.77
C ALA A 584 24.03 28.09 2.28
N ILE A 585 24.79 28.07 1.17
CA ILE A 585 25.44 26.86 0.65
C ILE A 585 26.82 26.74 1.30
N THR A 586 26.86 26.18 2.51
CA THR A 586 28.12 25.74 3.12
C THR A 586 28.29 24.24 2.89
N ASP A 587 29.29 23.85 2.10
CA ASP A 587 29.59 22.43 1.88
C ASP A 587 29.87 21.73 3.21
N ILE A 588 29.08 20.70 3.50
CA ILE A 588 29.31 19.78 4.62
C ILE A 588 29.91 18.52 4.03
N THR A 589 31.24 18.49 3.87
CA THR A 589 31.95 17.26 3.55
C THR A 589 32.43 16.65 4.86
N ALA A 590 31.60 15.80 5.46
CA ALA A 590 31.93 15.14 6.72
C ALA A 590 31.43 13.70 6.75
N ALA A 591 32.30 12.78 7.14
CA ALA A 591 31.86 11.51 7.68
C ALA A 591 31.40 11.74 9.13
N ALA A 592 30.20 11.29 9.47
CA ALA A 592 29.85 11.18 10.88
C ALA A 592 30.59 9.97 11.44
N GLU A 593 31.75 10.21 12.03
CA GLU A 593 32.53 9.19 12.72
C GLU A 593 32.04 9.08 14.16
N PRO A 594 31.92 7.87 14.73
CA PRO A 594 31.61 7.69 16.14
C PRO A 594 32.74 8.28 16.99
N VAL A 595 32.41 9.24 17.85
CA VAL A 595 33.32 9.86 18.83
C VAL A 595 33.34 9.09 20.15
N SER A 596 32.24 8.41 20.49
CA SER A 596 32.17 7.54 21.66
C SER A 596 31.20 6.38 21.45
N THR A 597 31.50 5.22 22.02
CA THR A 597 30.58 4.07 22.05
C THR A 597 30.53 3.49 23.46
N ASP A 598 29.33 3.49 24.03
CA ASP A 598 29.01 2.90 25.33
C ASP A 598 28.22 1.61 25.15
N TYR A 599 28.49 0.59 25.97
CA TYR A 599 27.73 -0.66 25.96
C TYR A 599 26.92 -0.78 27.25
N TYR A 600 25.68 -1.24 27.16
CA TYR A 600 24.81 -1.48 28.31
C TYR A 600 24.23 -2.89 28.26
N THR A 601 24.08 -3.54 29.42
CA THR A 601 23.28 -4.76 29.52
C THR A 601 21.81 -4.45 29.24
N LEU A 602 21.00 -5.49 29.01
CA LEU A 602 19.54 -5.33 28.87
C LEU A 602 18.87 -4.78 30.13
N GLN A 603 19.55 -4.80 31.28
CA GLN A 603 19.12 -4.19 32.53
C GLN A 603 19.62 -2.74 32.70
N GLY A 604 20.24 -2.16 31.66
CA GLY A 604 20.71 -0.77 31.66
C GLY A 604 22.03 -0.53 32.40
N MET A 605 22.79 -1.58 32.73
CA MET A 605 24.10 -1.42 33.37
C MET A 605 25.19 -1.21 32.31
N GLN A 606 25.95 -0.12 32.41
CA GLN A 606 27.06 0.13 31.48
C GLN A 606 28.17 -0.92 31.67
N VAL A 607 28.71 -1.44 30.57
CA VAL A 607 29.84 -2.37 30.54
C VAL A 607 30.92 -1.85 29.61
N THR A 608 32.18 -2.11 29.92
CA THR A 608 33.34 -1.64 29.14
C THR A 608 33.82 -2.66 28.11
N ASN A 609 33.57 -3.96 28.33
CA ASN A 609 33.94 -5.05 27.43
C ASN A 609 32.76 -6.03 27.27
N PRO A 610 31.97 -5.91 26.19
CA PRO A 610 30.88 -6.85 25.93
C PRO A 610 31.44 -8.26 25.66
N ALA A 611 30.88 -9.25 26.35
CA ALA A 611 31.25 -10.66 26.18
C ALA A 611 30.69 -11.24 24.88
N THR A 612 31.53 -12.00 24.16
CA THR A 612 31.13 -12.72 22.94
C THR A 612 29.95 -13.67 23.21
N GLY A 613 28.97 -13.68 22.31
CA GLY A 613 27.75 -14.48 22.36
C GLY A 613 26.61 -13.85 23.18
N SER A 614 26.75 -12.62 23.69
CA SER A 614 25.72 -11.94 24.49
C SER A 614 25.19 -10.66 23.83
N LEU A 615 23.91 -10.36 24.07
CA LEU A 615 23.22 -9.17 23.55
C LEU A 615 23.45 -7.96 24.46
N TYR A 616 23.86 -6.84 23.87
CA TYR A 616 24.06 -5.55 24.54
C TYR A 616 23.34 -4.42 23.81
N ILE A 617 22.99 -3.37 24.53
CA ILE A 617 22.57 -2.09 23.98
C ILE A 617 23.83 -1.26 23.72
N VAL A 618 24.09 -0.90 22.47
CA VAL A 618 25.24 -0.10 22.05
C VAL A 618 24.75 1.33 21.82
N ARG A 619 25.30 2.29 22.56
CA ARG A 619 25.02 3.72 22.41
C ARG A 619 26.24 4.42 21.84
N SER A 620 26.17 4.86 20.58
CA SER A 620 27.23 5.59 19.91
C SER A 620 26.90 7.08 19.78
N THR A 621 27.82 7.96 20.15
CA THR A 621 27.75 9.41 19.89
C THR A 621 28.65 9.72 18.70
N TYR A 622 28.17 10.51 17.73
CA TYR A 622 28.88 10.82 16.48
C TYR A 622 29.40 12.27 16.46
N SER A 623 30.32 12.56 15.55
CA SER A 623 31.00 13.86 15.43
C SER A 623 30.07 15.02 15.13
N ASP A 624 28.88 14.73 14.61
CA ASP A 624 27.78 15.67 14.38
C ASP A 624 26.87 15.88 15.61
N GLY A 625 27.19 15.24 16.74
CA GLY A 625 26.41 15.31 17.98
C GLY A 625 25.22 14.35 18.04
N SER A 626 24.94 13.60 16.97
CA SER A 626 23.88 12.58 16.98
C SER A 626 24.22 11.43 17.93
N VAL A 627 23.19 10.84 18.54
CA VAL A 627 23.30 9.66 19.41
C VAL A 627 22.48 8.54 18.80
N ARG A 628 23.11 7.38 18.58
CA ARG A 628 22.46 6.18 18.06
C ARG A 628 22.48 5.08 19.09
N VAL A 629 21.40 4.31 19.15
CA VAL A 629 21.25 3.19 20.07
C VAL A 629 20.85 1.96 19.28
N SER A 630 21.65 0.89 19.33
CA SER A 630 21.35 -0.38 18.68
C SER A 630 21.44 -1.53 19.68
N LYS A 631 20.86 -2.69 19.33
CA LYS A 631 21.09 -3.95 20.02
C LYS A 631 22.11 -4.75 19.22
N GLN A 632 23.19 -5.22 19.84
CA GLN A 632 24.24 -5.97 19.16
C GLN A 632 24.64 -7.20 19.96
N ILE A 633 24.77 -8.33 19.27
CA ILE A 633 25.42 -9.54 19.80
C ILE A 633 26.90 -9.47 19.44
N PHE A 634 27.77 -9.51 20.44
CA PHE A 634 29.23 -9.45 20.26
C PHE A 634 29.86 -10.81 19.99
#